data_AF-A0A2V3WIW4-F1
#
_entry.id   AF-A0A2V3WIW4-F1
#
_cell.length_a   1.000
_cell.length_b   1.000
_cell.length_c   1.000
_cell.angle_alpha   90.00
_cell.angle_beta   90.00
_cell.angle_gamma   90.00
#
_symmetry.space_group_name_H-M   'P 1'
#
loop_
_entity.id
_entity.type
_entity.pdbx_description
1 polymer ?
#
loop_
_entity_poly.entity_id
_entity_poly.type
_entity_poly.pdbx_seq_one_letter_code
_entity_poly.pdbx_strand_id
1 'polypeptide(L)'
;MILYAEVECMIYDAQSLKEKRSVLKRILHQLDEPNLAAAELDFQDLWQRTMIGVTSISQSSIQCERLIDQAIHKLDHESTIEVTNIHKQWLG
;
A
#
# COMPACT_ATOMS: atom_id res chain seq x y z
N MET A 1 1.47 -19.91 -0.55
CA MET A 1 0.63 -19.07 0.33
C MET A 1 0.66 -17.67 -0.21
N ILE A 2 -0.49 -16.99 -0.24
CA ILE A 2 -0.60 -15.61 -0.71
C ILE A 2 -1.18 -14.80 0.45
N LEU A 3 -0.50 -13.73 0.87
CA LEU A 3 -1.03 -12.77 1.84
C LEU A 3 -1.29 -11.46 1.12
N TYR A 4 -2.51 -10.94 1.27
CA TYR A 4 -2.94 -9.69 0.68
C TYR A 4 -3.41 -8.73 1.77
N ALA A 5 -3.10 -7.45 1.59
CA ALA A 5 -3.49 -6.37 2.48
C ALA A 5 -4.04 -5.17 1.68
N GLU A 6 -5.14 -4.62 2.17
CA GLU A 6 -5.70 -3.33 1.76
C GLU A 6 -5.34 -2.29 2.80
N VAL A 7 -4.72 -1.20 2.37
CA VAL A 7 -4.31 -0.08 3.22
C VAL A 7 -4.99 1.17 2.71
N GLU A 8 -5.97 1.67 3.47
CA GLU A 8 -6.62 2.94 3.17
C GLU A 8 -5.77 4.09 3.72
N CYS A 9 -5.58 5.12 2.90
CA CYS A 9 -4.82 6.30 3.30
C CYS A 9 -5.50 7.61 2.91
N MET A 10 -5.30 8.64 3.73
CA MET A 10 -5.60 10.03 3.42
C MET A 10 -4.35 10.72 2.86
N ILE A 11 -4.55 11.64 1.91
CA ILE A 11 -3.49 12.48 1.31
C ILE A 11 -3.87 13.94 1.52
N TYR A 12 -3.47 14.54 2.64
CA TYR A 12 -3.96 15.88 3.02
C TYR A 12 -3.47 17.00 2.10
N ASP A 13 -2.21 16.91 1.64
CA ASP A 13 -1.55 18.02 0.93
C ASP A 13 -1.78 18.03 -0.58
N ALA A 14 -2.28 16.93 -1.16
CA ALA A 14 -2.65 16.93 -2.57
C ALA A 14 -3.79 17.92 -2.80
N GLN A 15 -3.91 18.53 -3.98
CA GLN A 15 -5.02 19.39 -4.40
C GLN A 15 -5.52 19.04 -5.82
N SER A 16 -5.00 17.95 -6.39
CA SER A 16 -5.40 17.46 -7.70
C SER A 16 -5.08 15.98 -7.87
N LEU A 17 -5.74 15.32 -8.83
CA LEU A 17 -5.42 13.94 -9.22
C LEU A 17 -3.99 13.79 -9.75
N LYS A 18 -3.42 14.85 -10.32
CA LYS A 18 -2.03 14.85 -10.77
C LYS A 18 -1.06 14.78 -9.59
N GLU A 19 -1.32 15.56 -8.54
CA GLU A 19 -0.50 15.55 -7.32
C GLU A 19 -0.61 14.23 -6.57
N LYS A 20 -1.82 13.70 -6.39
CA LYS A 20 -2.02 12.35 -5.84
C LYS A 20 -1.18 11.32 -6.60
N ARG A 21 -1.23 11.32 -7.94
CA ARG A 21 -0.42 10.39 -8.74
C ARG A 21 1.09 10.55 -8.52
N SER A 22 1.57 11.76 -8.26
CA SER A 22 2.98 12.00 -7.91
C SER A 22 3.34 11.38 -6.56
N VAL A 23 2.48 11.53 -5.55
CA VAL A 23 2.63 10.91 -4.23
C VAL A 23 2.64 9.39 -4.34
N LEU A 24 1.61 8.82 -4.99
CA LEU A 24 1.49 7.36 -5.16
C LEU A 24 2.66 6.77 -5.95
N LYS A 25 3.14 7.45 -7.00
CA LYS A 25 4.30 6.97 -7.77
C LYS A 25 5.54 6.79 -6.88
N ARG A 26 5.79 7.73 -5.97
CA ARG A 26 6.91 7.65 -5.02
C ARG A 26 6.70 6.52 -4.01
N ILE A 27 5.49 6.38 -3.47
CA ILE A 27 5.15 5.33 -2.51
C ILE A 27 5.31 3.94 -3.14
N LEU A 28 4.70 3.71 -4.29
CA LEU A 28 4.78 2.44 -5.00
C LEU A 28 6.23 2.10 -5.38
N HIS A 29 7.05 3.09 -5.71
CA HIS A 29 8.48 2.88 -5.93
C HIS A 29 9.24 2.46 -4.66
N GLN A 30 8.89 2.99 -3.49
CA GLN A 30 9.49 2.57 -2.21
C GLN A 30 9.05 1.16 -1.76
N LEU A 31 7.90 0.70 -2.27
CA LEU A 31 7.37 -0.64 -2.04
C LEU A 31 7.80 -1.66 -3.10
N ASP A 32 8.56 -1.25 -4.12
CA ASP A 32 9.07 -2.14 -5.15
C ASP A 32 10.19 -3.03 -4.58
N GLU A 33 9.79 -4.19 -4.04
CA GLU A 33 10.65 -5.14 -3.36
C GLU A 33 10.40 -6.57 -3.89
N PRO A 34 11.41 -7.45 -3.92
CA PRO A 34 11.24 -8.82 -4.39
C PRO A 34 10.16 -9.59 -3.61
N ASN A 35 9.27 -10.26 -4.35
CA ASN A 35 8.11 -11.01 -3.80
C ASN A 35 7.06 -10.16 -3.09
N LEU A 36 7.05 -8.84 -3.33
CA LEU A 36 6.00 -7.93 -2.94
C LEU A 36 5.46 -7.24 -4.19
N ALA A 37 4.14 -7.21 -4.36
CA ALA A 37 3.48 -6.41 -5.39
C ALA A 37 2.58 -5.38 -4.71
N ALA A 38 2.58 -4.15 -5.21
CA ALA A 38 1.79 -3.05 -4.68
C ALA A 38 1.09 -2.27 -5.81
N ALA A 39 -0.15 -1.83 -5.59
CA ALA A 39 -0.89 -1.00 -6.54
C ALA A 39 -1.96 -0.15 -5.84
N GLU A 40 -2.39 0.93 -6.49
CA GLU A 40 -3.63 1.62 -6.11
C GLU A 40 -4.84 0.78 -6.56
N LEU A 41 -5.81 0.57 -5.68
CA LEU A 41 -6.97 -0.29 -5.92
C LEU A 41 -8.29 0.47 -5.98
N ASP A 42 -8.45 1.56 -5.23
CA ASP A 42 -9.70 2.33 -5.18
C ASP A 42 -9.45 3.82 -4.90
N PHE A 43 -10.50 4.63 -5.04
CA PHE A 43 -10.56 6.08 -4.90
C PHE A 43 -9.76 6.83 -5.97
N GLN A 44 -9.55 6.28 -7.18
CA GLN A 44 -8.74 6.90 -8.23
C GLN A 44 -9.29 8.27 -8.71
N ASP A 45 -10.56 8.54 -8.46
CA ASP A 45 -11.27 9.79 -8.76
C ASP A 45 -11.21 10.82 -7.62
N LEU A 46 -10.76 10.42 -6.42
CA LEU A 46 -10.51 11.29 -5.27
C LEU A 46 -9.02 11.57 -5.12
N TRP A 47 -8.67 12.83 -4.86
CA TRP A 47 -7.26 13.23 -4.68
C TRP A 47 -6.78 13.18 -3.22
N GLN A 48 -7.69 13.24 -2.23
CA GLN A 48 -7.35 13.18 -0.80
C GLN A 48 -7.44 11.78 -0.19
N ARG A 49 -7.78 10.77 -0.98
CA ARG A 49 -7.99 9.40 -0.49
C ARG A 49 -7.44 8.40 -1.48
N THR A 50 -6.89 7.31 -0.98
CA THR A 50 -6.41 6.20 -1.80
C THR A 50 -6.59 4.89 -1.05
N MET A 51 -6.69 3.79 -1.79
CA MET A 51 -6.52 2.45 -1.23
C MET A 51 -5.34 1.81 -1.93
N ILE A 52 -4.33 1.40 -1.15
CA ILE A 52 -3.15 0.69 -1.65
C ILE A 52 -3.32 -0.78 -1.33
N GLY A 53 -3.33 -1.60 -2.36
CA GLY A 53 -3.23 -3.05 -2.24
C GLY A 53 -1.77 -3.46 -2.19
N VAL A 54 -1.43 -4.37 -1.29
CA VAL A 54 -0.11 -5.00 -1.19
C VAL A 54 -0.28 -6.51 -1.07
N THR A 55 0.50 -7.28 -1.82
CA THR A 55 0.44 -8.75 -1.77
C THR A 55 1.81 -9.39 -1.85
N SER A 56 1.96 -10.54 -1.20
CA SER A 56 3.16 -11.36 -1.27
C SER A 56 2.79 -12.83 -1.44
N ILE A 57 3.56 -13.53 -2.27
CA ILE A 57 3.43 -14.98 -2.49
C ILE A 57 4.73 -15.67 -2.08
N SER A 58 4.63 -16.68 -1.22
CA SER A 58 5.75 -17.53 -0.81
C SER A 58 5.28 -18.91 -0.36
N GLN A 59 6.21 -19.86 -0.28
CA GLN A 59 6.00 -21.13 0.41
C GLN A 59 5.99 -20.97 1.93
N SER A 60 6.54 -19.88 2.47
CA SER A 60 6.61 -19.58 3.90
C SER A 60 5.63 -18.48 4.29
N SER A 61 4.66 -18.79 5.16
CA SER A 61 3.73 -17.78 5.73
C SER A 61 4.48 -16.67 6.45
N ILE A 62 5.50 -17.04 7.22
CA ILE A 62 6.34 -16.11 7.99
C ILE A 62 7.02 -15.11 7.05
N GLN A 63 7.43 -15.54 5.86
CA GLN A 63 8.04 -14.62 4.88
C GLN A 63 7.00 -13.64 4.33
N CYS A 64 5.79 -14.11 3.98
CA CYS A 64 4.71 -13.24 3.52
C CYS A 64 4.32 -12.20 4.57
N GLU A 65 4.12 -12.63 5.82
CA GLU A 65 3.80 -11.72 6.95
C GLU A 65 4.88 -10.66 7.13
N ARG A 66 6.15 -11.07 7.18
CA ARG A 66 7.28 -10.13 7.32
C ARG A 66 7.31 -9.09 6.20
N LEU A 67 7.12 -9.48 4.95
CA LEU A 67 7.14 -8.56 3.82
C LEU A 67 5.95 -7.58 3.85
N ILE A 68 4.75 -8.09 4.15
CA ILE A 68 3.55 -7.26 4.25
C ILE A 68 3.62 -6.30 5.44
N ASP A 69 4.13 -6.74 6.59
CA ASP A 69 4.31 -5.89 7.77
C ASP A 69 5.37 -4.80 7.52
N GLN A 70 6.46 -5.12 6.81
CA GLN A 70 7.44 -4.12 6.38
C GLN A 70 6.84 -3.09 5.42
N ALA A 71 6.01 -3.52 4.48
CA ALA A 71 5.32 -2.62 3.55
C ALA A 71 4.37 -1.67 4.29
N ILE A 72 3.57 -2.19 5.22
CA ILE A 72 2.69 -1.40 6.07
C ILE A 72 3.49 -0.43 6.93
N HIS A 73 4.59 -0.88 7.54
CA HIS A 73 5.46 0.00 8.33
C HIS A 73 6.03 1.15 7.48
N LYS A 74 6.42 0.89 6.23
CA LYS A 74 6.85 1.95 5.29
C LYS A 74 5.71 2.94 5.02
N LEU A 75 4.48 2.47 4.85
CA LEU A 75 3.30 3.32 4.64
C LEU A 75 2.96 4.16 5.87
N ASP A 76 2.98 3.59 7.07
CA ASP A 76 2.71 4.31 8.33
C ASP A 76 3.74 5.43 8.62
N HIS A 77 4.96 5.29 8.10
CA HIS A 77 6.05 6.27 8.28
C HIS A 77 6.18 7.25 7.10
N GLU A 78 5.32 7.15 6.10
CA GLU A 78 5.34 8.04 4.94
C GLU A 78 4.61 9.35 5.23
N SER A 79 5.34 10.45 5.38
CA SER A 79 4.78 11.74 5.82
C SER A 79 3.75 12.36 4.88
N THR A 80 3.70 11.95 3.61
CA THR A 80 2.71 12.48 2.66
C THR A 80 1.33 11.82 2.74
N ILE A 81 1.19 10.75 3.53
CA ILE A 81 -0.07 10.03 3.71
C ILE A 81 -0.32 9.77 5.20
N GLU A 82 -1.59 9.56 5.55
CA GLU A 82 -1.97 8.98 6.84
C GLU A 82 -2.69 7.66 6.56
N VAL A 83 -2.22 6.56 7.15
CA VAL A 83 -2.92 5.28 7.09
C VAL A 83 -4.11 5.31 8.05
N THR A 84 -5.30 5.02 7.55
CA THR A 84 -6.55 5.09 8.33
C THR A 84 -7.16 3.71 8.61
N ASN A 85 -6.94 2.75 7.72
CA ASN A 85 -7.45 1.38 7.88
C ASN A 85 -6.54 0.36 7.23
N ILE A 86 -6.48 -0.83 7.81
CA ILE A 86 -5.70 -1.96 7.31
C ILE A 86 -6.55 -3.22 7.42
N HIS A 87 -6.74 -3.90 6.29
CA HIS A 87 -7.38 -5.20 6.25
C HIS A 87 -6.44 -6.22 5.61
N LYS A 88 -6.14 -7.33 6.32
CA LYS A 88 -5.28 -8.42 5.83
C LYS A 88 -6.09 -9.69 5.64
N GLN A 89 -5.81 -10.42 4.57
CA GLN A 89 -6.41 -11.73 4.32
C GLN A 89 -5.43 -12.68 3.63
N TRP A 90 -5.48 -13.95 4.05
CA TRP A 90 -4.81 -15.03 3.34
C TRP A 90 -5.65 -15.46 2.14
N LEU A 91 -5.00 -15.60 0.99
CA LEU A 91 -5.56 -16.14 -0.24
C LEU A 91 -4.94 -17.54 -0.48
N GLY A 92 -5.80 -18.51 -0.78
CA GLY A 92 -5.50 -19.95 -0.82
C GLY A 92 -4.56 -20.36 -1.94
#